data_AF-A0A3P3W5T4-F1
#
_entry.id   AF-A0A3P3W5T4-F1
#
_cell.length_a   1.000
_cell.length_b   1.000
_cell.length_c   1.000
_cell.angle_alpha   90.00
_cell.angle_beta   90.00
_cell.angle_gamma   90.00
#
_symmetry.space_group_name_H-M   'P 1'
#
loop_
_entity.id
_entity.type
_entity.pdbx_description
1 polymer ?
#
loop_
_entity_poly.entity_id
_entity_poly.type
_entity_poly.pdbx_seq_one_letter_code
_entity_poly.pdbx_strand_id
1 'polypeptide(L)'
;MKNKTLYILLFLLVGTLSFGQQKRVATSVDSTKIKIGAQINLTLKTTVDTLSNVVFPEGTNFGQLEVLESYPTDTVKENDRYILTKRYGLTQFDSGKYLLPRLKVLINDKSFSTDSLFVEVASVKVDTLKQKMYDIKGIAEVKEPMGNWWKWLLGILLLAGIGVAIYFYAKKYKRKEKPEEIVYATPIEKAVSLLKNLEQKELWQKGEIKDYYSQLTDIARTYIEEEIQVPAMESTTSEVIAGLRSATVRKKMKVSKETVENLERVLRQADLVKFAKSKPLEFEIAEDRNKIEKTIFTLHKAIPEIEEEEDESLILDAKRRELVLKKKRKRKIVMASFAGGFVVLIAFGYFMATYGMDYLKDNFIGHPTKDLVEGEWIKSDYGNPAVTIETPKVLKRTASEKMSANVKESQKFLYGSLISGFSVSVSTTSFKDTIQIPLDKVVELELKGFEQAYKAKDVFVKQDTYNTGEGITGQKAYGSMTVFSEEDNKTVKLAYQILVFAQNGGLQEIIITHLDNDEFGAQIADRIINSVELKKVN
;
A
#
# COMPACT_ATOMS: atom_id res chain seq x y z
N MET A 1 48.65 16.15 -106.92
CA MET A 1 48.52 16.96 -105.69
C MET A 1 47.12 17.60 -105.56
N LYS A 2 46.01 16.85 -105.70
CA LYS A 2 44.65 17.46 -105.74
C LYS A 2 43.71 17.10 -104.58
N ASN A 3 44.06 16.15 -103.70
CA ASN A 3 43.12 15.65 -102.70
C ASN A 3 43.44 16.05 -101.25
N LYS A 4 44.67 16.50 -100.92
CA LYS A 4 45.03 16.86 -99.53
C LYS A 4 44.40 18.18 -99.05
N THR A 5 44.18 19.14 -99.95
CA THR A 5 43.59 20.44 -99.61
C THR A 5 42.10 20.33 -99.27
N LEU A 6 41.38 19.37 -99.87
CA LEU A 6 39.96 19.14 -99.61
C LEU A 6 39.71 18.54 -98.22
N TYR A 7 40.56 17.60 -97.78
CA TYR A 7 40.45 17.00 -96.44
C TYR A 7 40.80 17.99 -95.32
N ILE A 8 41.75 18.91 -95.54
CA ILE A 8 42.08 19.97 -94.57
C ILE A 8 40.92 20.98 -94.46
N LEU A 9 40.29 21.34 -95.58
CA LEU A 9 39.11 22.22 -95.57
C LEU A 9 37.90 21.56 -94.88
N LEU A 10 37.70 20.25 -95.09
CA LEU A 10 36.63 19.48 -94.44
C LEU A 10 36.87 19.33 -92.93
N PHE A 11 38.12 19.16 -92.50
CA PHE A 11 38.48 19.08 -91.08
C PHE A 11 38.33 20.44 -90.36
N LEU A 12 38.62 21.55 -91.05
CA LEU A 12 38.37 22.91 -90.55
C LEU A 12 36.87 23.25 -90.48
N LEU A 13 36.05 22.75 -91.40
CA LEU A 13 34.60 22.95 -91.38
C LEU A 13 33.93 22.20 -90.21
N VAL A 14 34.38 20.97 -89.92
CA VAL A 14 33.87 20.17 -88.80
C VAL A 14 34.27 20.75 -87.43
N GLY A 15 35.42 21.44 -87.35
CA GLY A 15 35.87 22.12 -86.12
C GLY A 15 35.03 23.34 -85.70
N THR A 16 34.32 23.98 -86.65
CA THR A 16 33.53 25.20 -86.38
C THR A 16 32.10 24.94 -85.87
N LEU A 17 31.63 23.69 -85.93
CA LEU A 17 30.29 23.33 -85.44
C LEU A 17 30.25 22.99 -83.93
N SER A 18 31.41 22.96 -83.26
CA SER A 18 31.51 22.61 -81.83
C SER A 18 31.51 23.82 -80.88
N PHE A 19 31.45 25.05 -81.38
CA PHE A 19 31.22 26.24 -80.57
C PHE A 19 29.73 26.62 -80.61
N GLY A 20 28.91 26.05 -79.71
CA GLY A 20 27.57 26.61 -79.48
C GLY A 20 26.50 25.65 -78.99
N GLN A 21 26.62 25.16 -77.75
CA GLN A 21 25.44 24.98 -76.89
C GLN A 21 25.82 25.40 -75.46
N GLN A 22 26.05 26.69 -75.26
CA GLN A 22 26.01 27.24 -73.91
C GLN A 22 24.55 27.13 -73.46
N LYS A 23 24.24 26.16 -72.59
CA LYS A 23 22.88 25.95 -72.08
C LYS A 23 22.40 27.27 -71.45
N ARG A 24 21.25 27.76 -71.91
CA ARG A 24 20.70 29.05 -71.47
C ARG A 24 20.29 29.04 -69.99
N VAL A 25 20.09 27.85 -69.41
CA VAL A 25 19.79 27.63 -67.99
C VAL A 25 20.77 26.58 -67.46
N ALA A 26 21.63 26.98 -66.53
CA ALA A 26 22.52 26.09 -65.80
C ALA A 26 21.82 25.55 -64.55
N THR A 27 22.02 24.26 -64.28
CA THR A 27 21.45 23.55 -63.13
C THR A 27 22.58 23.03 -62.27
N SER A 28 22.53 23.25 -60.96
CA SER A 28 23.51 22.74 -60.01
C SER A 28 22.82 22.27 -58.74
N VAL A 29 23.38 21.26 -58.09
CA VAL A 29 23.01 20.82 -56.74
C VAL A 29 24.26 20.81 -55.87
N ASP A 30 24.11 21.12 -54.59
CA ASP A 30 25.19 21.11 -53.61
C ASP A 30 25.70 19.70 -53.29
N SER A 31 24.83 18.70 -53.28
CA SER A 31 25.21 17.29 -53.17
C SER A 31 24.28 16.38 -53.97
N THR A 32 24.85 15.36 -54.60
CA THR A 32 24.09 14.26 -55.22
C THR A 32 23.90 13.07 -54.27
N LYS A 33 24.42 13.15 -53.04
CA LYS A 33 24.29 12.13 -51.99
C LYS A 33 23.95 12.76 -50.64
N ILE A 34 22.82 12.38 -50.07
CA ILE A 34 22.34 12.88 -48.78
C ILE A 34 21.83 11.75 -47.90
N LYS A 35 21.63 12.04 -46.60
CA LYS A 35 20.94 11.13 -45.68
C LYS A 35 19.42 11.35 -45.77
N ILE A 36 18.64 10.35 -45.40
CA ILE A 36 17.18 10.48 -45.22
C ILE A 36 16.86 11.74 -44.41
N GLY A 37 15.93 12.57 -44.90
CA GLY A 37 15.47 13.80 -44.24
C GLY A 37 16.44 14.99 -44.31
N ALA A 38 17.60 14.85 -44.94
CA ALA A 38 18.50 15.97 -45.18
C ALA A 38 18.04 16.80 -46.39
N GLN A 39 18.37 18.10 -46.38
CA GLN A 39 18.06 19.03 -47.46
C GLN A 39 19.18 19.07 -48.51
N ILE A 40 18.82 19.11 -49.79
CA ILE A 40 19.70 19.51 -50.90
C ILE A 40 19.27 20.86 -51.46
N ASN A 41 20.21 21.66 -51.94
CA ASN A 41 19.93 22.93 -52.58
C ASN A 41 20.06 22.83 -54.10
N LEU A 42 18.92 22.83 -54.80
CA LEU A 42 18.87 22.97 -56.25
C LEU A 42 19.02 24.44 -56.63
N THR A 43 20.00 24.75 -57.48
CA THR A 43 20.26 26.09 -58.00
C THR A 43 20.05 26.12 -59.52
N LEU A 44 19.14 26.98 -59.97
CA LEU A 44 18.92 27.29 -61.38
C LEU A 44 19.48 28.67 -61.68
N LYS A 45 20.39 28.77 -62.66
CA LYS A 45 21.06 30.01 -63.04
C LYS A 45 20.84 30.29 -64.52
N THR A 46 20.41 31.50 -64.87
CA THR A 46 20.27 31.93 -66.27
C THR A 46 20.83 33.32 -66.46
N THR A 47 21.36 33.57 -67.65
CA THR A 47 21.86 34.90 -68.05
C THR A 47 20.98 35.44 -69.15
N VAL A 48 20.36 36.60 -68.91
CA VAL A 48 19.38 37.23 -69.80
C VAL A 48 19.68 38.70 -69.99
N ASP A 49 19.16 39.28 -71.06
CA ASP A 49 19.26 40.72 -71.30
C ASP A 49 18.32 41.46 -70.33
N THR A 50 18.63 42.72 -70.00
CA THR A 50 17.97 43.48 -68.91
C THR A 50 16.47 43.69 -69.06
N LEU A 51 15.92 43.54 -70.27
CA LEU A 51 14.49 43.65 -70.58
C LEU A 51 13.77 42.29 -70.63
N SER A 52 14.47 41.19 -70.36
CA SER A 52 13.89 39.84 -70.47
C SER A 52 13.05 39.49 -69.24
N ASN A 53 11.85 38.95 -69.46
CA ASN A 53 11.03 38.37 -68.41
C ASN A 53 11.41 36.90 -68.21
N VAL A 54 11.69 36.49 -66.96
CA VAL A 54 12.07 35.12 -66.59
C VAL A 54 11.14 34.56 -65.53
N VAL A 55 10.51 33.42 -65.82
CA VAL A 55 9.65 32.69 -64.89
C VAL A 55 10.28 31.35 -64.57
N PHE A 56 10.60 31.15 -63.29
CA PHE A 56 11.15 29.90 -62.76
C PHE A 56 10.02 28.91 -62.40
N PRO A 57 10.30 27.59 -62.36
CA PRO A 57 9.31 26.59 -62.03
C PRO A 57 8.81 26.73 -60.59
N GLU A 58 7.50 26.62 -60.39
CA GLU A 58 6.87 26.56 -59.07
C GLU A 58 6.22 25.20 -58.87
N GLY A 59 6.21 24.72 -57.63
CA GLY A 59 5.61 23.44 -57.28
C GLY A 59 6.00 22.98 -55.89
N THR A 60 5.19 22.10 -55.32
CA THR A 60 5.46 21.44 -54.03
C THR A 60 6.40 20.26 -54.17
N ASN A 61 6.53 19.69 -55.37
CA ASN A 61 7.37 18.54 -55.66
C ASN A 61 8.05 18.68 -57.03
N PHE A 62 9.32 18.30 -57.10
CA PHE A 62 10.07 18.14 -58.36
C PHE A 62 10.38 16.65 -58.57
N GLY A 63 9.50 15.99 -59.31
CA GLY A 63 9.53 14.53 -59.44
C GLY A 63 9.08 13.88 -58.14
N GLN A 64 9.95 13.08 -57.53
CA GLN A 64 9.71 12.45 -56.23
C GLN A 64 10.35 13.21 -55.06
N LEU A 65 11.06 14.31 -55.33
CA LEU A 65 11.69 15.14 -54.30
C LEU A 65 10.72 16.24 -53.86
N GLU A 66 10.58 16.42 -52.55
CA GLU A 66 9.70 17.43 -51.95
C GLU A 66 10.41 18.78 -51.84
N VAL A 67 9.72 19.87 -52.20
CA VAL A 67 10.23 21.24 -52.11
C VAL A 67 9.92 21.79 -50.72
N LEU A 68 10.93 21.81 -49.84
CA LEU A 68 10.85 22.41 -48.51
C LEU A 68 10.72 23.93 -48.57
N GLU A 69 11.52 24.56 -49.44
CA GLU A 69 11.59 26.01 -49.52
C GLU A 69 11.92 26.49 -50.94
N SER A 70 11.23 27.54 -51.39
CA SER A 70 11.55 28.25 -52.63
C SER A 70 12.12 29.63 -52.28
N TYR A 71 13.44 29.77 -52.37
CA TYR A 71 14.12 31.01 -52.02
C TYR A 71 13.83 32.12 -53.05
N PRO A 72 13.87 33.41 -52.66
CA PRO A 72 13.71 34.52 -53.60
C PRO A 72 14.78 34.48 -54.70
N THR A 73 14.43 34.96 -55.89
CA THR A 73 15.35 35.03 -57.03
C THR A 73 16.39 36.12 -56.78
N ASP A 74 17.67 35.75 -56.83
CA ASP A 74 18.78 36.69 -56.74
C ASP A 74 19.16 37.19 -58.14
N THR A 75 19.49 38.48 -58.24
CA THR A 75 19.80 39.16 -59.51
C THR A 75 21.12 39.89 -59.41
N VAL A 76 22.11 39.45 -60.18
CA VAL A 76 23.41 40.11 -60.30
C VAL A 76 23.53 40.73 -61.69
N LYS A 77 23.82 42.03 -61.77
CA LYS A 77 24.11 42.70 -63.04
C LYS A 77 25.58 42.53 -63.40
N GLU A 78 25.84 41.95 -64.58
CA GLU A 78 27.18 41.80 -65.14
C GLU A 78 27.17 42.42 -66.55
N ASN A 79 27.80 43.59 -66.70
CA ASN A 79 27.75 44.43 -67.91
C ASN A 79 26.29 44.73 -68.35
N ASP A 80 25.92 44.40 -69.58
CA ASP A 80 24.59 44.62 -70.17
C ASP A 80 23.62 43.46 -69.93
N ARG A 81 23.92 42.56 -68.97
CA ARG A 81 23.12 41.36 -68.71
C ARG A 81 22.80 41.17 -67.23
N TYR A 82 21.68 40.50 -66.97
CA TYR A 82 21.30 40.02 -65.66
C TYR A 82 21.58 38.52 -65.54
N ILE A 83 22.24 38.16 -64.45
CA ILE A 83 22.37 36.80 -63.97
C ILE A 83 21.31 36.59 -62.90
N LEU A 84 20.32 35.77 -63.23
CA LEU A 84 19.26 35.38 -62.30
C LEU A 84 19.58 34.02 -61.71
N THR A 85 19.53 33.93 -60.38
CA THR A 85 19.78 32.70 -59.62
C THR A 85 18.58 32.39 -58.74
N LYS A 86 17.95 31.23 -58.96
CA LYS A 86 16.83 30.73 -58.17
C LYS A 86 17.26 29.47 -57.42
N ARG A 87 16.98 29.41 -56.12
CA ARG A 87 17.32 28.27 -55.26
C ARG A 87 16.07 27.59 -54.72
N TYR A 88 16.14 26.27 -54.58
CA TYR A 88 15.11 25.45 -53.94
C TYR A 88 15.75 24.50 -52.94
N GLY A 89 15.20 24.42 -51.73
CA GLY A 89 15.52 23.38 -50.77
C GLY A 89 14.66 22.15 -51.06
N LEU A 90 15.28 21.02 -51.40
CA LEU A 90 14.58 19.75 -51.66
C LEU A 90 14.92 18.70 -50.61
N THR A 91 14.00 17.78 -50.31
CA THR A 91 14.27 16.65 -49.41
C THR A 91 13.55 15.36 -49.83
N GLN A 92 13.85 14.27 -49.12
CA GLN A 92 13.21 12.97 -49.23
C GLN A 92 13.33 12.19 -47.92
N PHE A 93 12.24 11.55 -47.50
CA PHE A 93 12.13 10.79 -46.25
C PHE A 93 12.35 9.28 -46.41
N ASP A 94 12.45 8.79 -47.64
CA ASP A 94 12.74 7.40 -47.95
C ASP A 94 14.16 7.23 -48.53
N SER A 95 14.82 6.11 -48.21
CA SER A 95 16.10 5.75 -48.83
C SER A 95 15.91 5.26 -50.26
N GLY A 96 16.73 5.74 -51.18
CA GLY A 96 16.63 5.34 -52.58
C GLY A 96 17.41 6.25 -53.52
N LYS A 97 17.31 5.97 -54.82
CA LYS A 97 17.84 6.84 -55.88
C LYS A 97 16.69 7.52 -56.58
N TYR A 98 16.62 8.84 -56.46
CA TYR A 98 15.52 9.66 -56.96
C TYR A 98 15.97 10.50 -58.15
N LEU A 99 15.14 10.55 -59.18
CA LEU A 99 15.39 11.36 -60.37
C LEU A 99 14.81 12.76 -60.16
N LEU A 100 15.67 13.79 -60.23
CA LEU A 100 15.23 15.17 -60.40
C LEU A 100 14.88 15.37 -61.89
N PRO A 101 13.61 15.60 -62.24
CA PRO A 101 13.20 15.75 -63.64
C PRO A 101 13.68 17.07 -64.23
N ARG A 102 13.64 17.16 -65.57
CA ARG A 102 13.90 18.44 -66.26
C ARG A 102 12.76 19.41 -65.98
N LEU A 103 13.06 20.49 -65.29
CA LEU A 103 12.14 21.58 -64.98
C LEU A 103 12.12 22.59 -66.13
N LYS A 104 11.04 23.35 -66.28
CA LYS A 104 10.89 24.35 -67.33
C LYS A 104 11.09 25.75 -66.75
N VAL A 105 11.96 26.54 -67.39
CA VAL A 105 12.14 27.97 -67.13
C VAL A 105 11.69 28.72 -68.38
N LEU A 106 10.79 29.69 -68.22
CA LEU A 106 10.31 30.52 -69.34
C LEU A 106 11.15 31.79 -69.41
N ILE A 107 11.69 32.10 -70.59
CA ILE A 107 12.42 33.35 -70.86
C ILE A 107 11.74 34.01 -72.06
N ASN A 108 11.09 35.15 -71.87
CA ASN A 108 10.27 35.82 -72.89
C ASN A 108 9.31 34.84 -73.60
N ASP A 109 8.53 34.10 -72.79
CA ASP A 109 7.56 33.08 -73.20
C ASP A 109 8.13 31.87 -73.96
N LYS A 110 9.45 31.76 -74.08
CA LYS A 110 10.13 30.56 -74.62
C LYS A 110 10.57 29.64 -73.50
N SER A 111 10.18 28.37 -73.59
CA SER A 111 10.50 27.34 -72.60
C SER A 111 11.91 26.78 -72.79
N PHE A 112 12.72 26.83 -71.74
CA PHE A 112 14.03 26.19 -71.62
C PHE A 112 14.00 25.13 -70.53
N SER A 113 14.52 23.94 -70.81
CA SER A 113 14.57 22.84 -69.84
C SER A 113 15.87 22.81 -69.06
N THR A 114 15.79 22.53 -67.76
CA THR A 114 16.94 22.27 -66.89
C THR A 114 17.53 20.89 -67.17
N ASP A 115 18.70 20.63 -66.57
CA ASP A 115 19.26 19.29 -66.56
C ASP A 115 18.51 18.39 -65.58
N SER A 116 18.56 17.09 -65.85
CA SER A 116 18.04 16.04 -64.97
C SER A 116 19.22 15.33 -64.32
N LEU A 117 19.11 15.04 -63.03
CA LEU A 117 20.18 14.41 -62.25
C LEU A 117 19.57 13.43 -61.23
N PHE A 118 20.36 12.44 -60.82
CA PHE A 118 19.97 11.52 -59.76
C PHE A 118 20.50 12.00 -58.41
N VAL A 119 19.66 11.89 -57.39
CA VAL A 119 20.01 12.13 -55.98
C VAL A 119 19.89 10.82 -55.23
N GLU A 120 20.97 10.41 -54.57
CA GLU A 120 21.00 9.20 -53.74
C GLU A 120 20.76 9.56 -52.27
N VAL A 121 19.70 8.99 -51.70
CA VAL A 121 19.30 9.16 -50.30
C VAL A 121 19.70 7.92 -49.52
N ALA A 122 20.75 8.04 -48.72
CA ALA A 122 21.29 6.99 -47.90
C ALA A 122 20.52 6.85 -46.58
N SER A 123 20.27 5.60 -46.17
CA SER A 123 19.76 5.31 -44.84
C SER A 123 20.80 5.62 -43.77
N VAL A 124 20.32 5.91 -42.56
CA VAL A 124 21.19 5.99 -41.38
C VAL A 124 21.60 4.57 -41.00
N LYS A 125 22.92 4.28 -40.97
CA LYS A 125 23.42 2.99 -40.48
C LYS A 125 23.16 2.90 -38.98
N VAL A 126 22.22 2.05 -38.58
CA VAL A 126 22.09 1.60 -37.20
C VAL A 126 23.13 0.52 -36.95
N ASP A 127 24.03 0.75 -36.00
CA ASP A 127 25.09 -0.21 -35.63
C ASP A 127 24.48 -1.32 -34.76
N THR A 128 23.89 -2.32 -35.42
CA THR A 128 23.24 -3.46 -34.76
C THR A 128 24.23 -4.42 -34.08
N LEU A 129 25.55 -4.22 -34.23
CA LEU A 129 26.57 -5.05 -33.59
C LEU A 129 26.91 -4.58 -32.18
N LYS A 130 26.67 -3.30 -31.85
CA LYS A 130 26.86 -2.74 -30.50
C LYS A 130 25.63 -2.90 -29.61
N GLN A 131 24.48 -3.16 -30.21
CA GLN A 131 23.23 -3.34 -29.49
C GLN A 131 22.90 -4.83 -29.46
N LYS A 132 23.01 -5.45 -28.28
CA LYS A 132 22.66 -6.86 -28.08
C LYS A 132 21.20 -7.04 -28.53
N MET A 133 20.98 -7.87 -29.55
CA MET A 133 19.61 -8.25 -29.93
C MET A 133 19.01 -8.97 -28.73
N TYR A 134 18.05 -8.33 -28.07
CA TYR A 134 17.25 -8.97 -27.04
C TYR A 134 16.22 -9.83 -27.74
N ASP A 135 15.97 -11.00 -27.18
CA ASP A 135 14.89 -11.85 -27.63
C ASP A 135 13.56 -11.10 -27.54
N ILE A 136 12.60 -11.46 -28.40
CA ILE A 136 11.26 -10.89 -28.32
C ILE A 136 10.74 -11.21 -26.93
N LYS A 137 10.57 -10.19 -26.07
CA LYS A 137 9.97 -10.38 -24.75
C LYS A 137 8.64 -11.09 -24.98
N GLY A 138 8.47 -12.25 -24.36
CA GLY A 138 7.19 -12.94 -24.35
C GLY A 138 6.09 -11.98 -23.90
N ILE A 139 4.87 -12.19 -24.42
CA ILE A 139 3.69 -11.47 -23.93
C ILE A 139 3.71 -11.59 -22.41
N ALA A 140 3.74 -10.45 -21.72
CA ALA A 140 3.73 -10.44 -20.27
C ALA A 140 2.51 -11.23 -19.81
N GLU A 141 2.75 -12.31 -19.07
CA GLU A 141 1.69 -13.11 -18.50
C GLU A 141 0.94 -12.21 -17.53
N VAL A 142 -0.21 -11.69 -17.98
CA VAL A 142 -1.10 -10.91 -17.14
C VAL A 142 -1.64 -11.90 -16.11
N LYS A 143 -1.00 -11.95 -14.94
CA LYS A 143 -1.57 -12.61 -13.77
C LYS A 143 -2.98 -12.06 -13.61
N GLU A 144 -3.97 -12.94 -13.64
CA GLU A 144 -5.38 -12.57 -13.73
C GLU A 144 -5.73 -11.41 -12.79
N PRO A 145 -6.47 -10.38 -13.26
CA PRO A 145 -6.81 -9.22 -12.44
C PRO A 145 -7.68 -9.58 -11.23
N MET A 146 -8.42 -10.69 -11.30
CA MET A 146 -9.06 -11.31 -10.14
C MET A 146 -8.09 -12.32 -9.52
N GLY A 147 -7.24 -11.84 -8.62
CA GLY A 147 -6.44 -12.72 -7.76
C GLY A 147 -7.31 -13.73 -6.99
N ASN A 148 -6.66 -14.66 -6.29
CA ASN A 148 -7.31 -15.73 -5.52
C ASN A 148 -8.17 -15.25 -4.31
N TRP A 149 -8.66 -14.01 -4.28
CA TRP A 149 -9.49 -13.42 -3.23
C TRP A 149 -10.72 -14.27 -2.88
N TRP A 150 -11.29 -14.96 -3.86
CA TRP A 150 -12.40 -15.89 -3.67
C TRP A 150 -12.05 -17.10 -2.78
N LYS A 151 -10.78 -17.55 -2.78
CA LYS A 151 -10.29 -18.59 -1.87
C LYS A 151 -10.22 -18.08 -0.43
N TRP A 152 -9.88 -16.81 -0.23
CA TRP A 152 -9.92 -16.14 1.08
C TRP A 152 -11.36 -15.97 1.57
N LEU A 153 -12.28 -15.57 0.68
CA LEU A 153 -13.71 -15.51 0.98
C LEU A 153 -14.24 -16.88 1.41
N LEU A 154 -13.88 -17.95 0.68
CA LEU A 154 -14.20 -19.34 1.04
C LEU A 154 -13.62 -19.74 2.41
N GLY A 155 -12.39 -19.34 2.71
CA GLY A 155 -11.75 -19.57 4.01
C GLY A 155 -12.50 -18.88 5.15
N ILE A 156 -12.90 -17.61 4.97
CA ILE A 156 -13.69 -16.85 5.94
C ILE A 156 -15.06 -17.48 6.14
N LEU A 157 -15.72 -17.90 5.06
CA LEU A 157 -17.04 -18.51 5.10
C LEU A 157 -17.01 -19.89 5.79
N LEU A 158 -15.94 -20.67 5.57
CA LEU A 158 -15.69 -21.92 6.28
C LEU A 158 -15.49 -21.69 7.78
N LEU A 159 -14.69 -20.68 8.16
CA LEU A 159 -14.44 -20.32 9.56
C LEU A 159 -15.72 -19.82 10.25
N ALA A 160 -16.52 -19.00 9.58
CA ALA A 160 -17.83 -18.58 10.05
C ALA A 160 -18.78 -19.77 10.21
N GLY A 161 -18.80 -20.70 9.25
CA GLY A 161 -19.57 -21.94 9.32
C GLY A 161 -19.19 -22.81 10.52
N ILE A 162 -17.88 -22.96 10.79
CA ILE A 162 -17.38 -23.67 11.97
C ILE A 162 -17.78 -22.93 13.25
N GLY A 163 -17.68 -21.61 13.29
CA GLY A 163 -18.10 -20.79 14.43
C GLY A 163 -19.59 -20.94 14.74
N VAL A 164 -20.43 -20.92 13.71
CA VAL A 164 -21.87 -21.15 13.79
C VAL A 164 -22.16 -22.58 14.26
N ALA A 165 -21.48 -23.58 13.70
CA ALA A 165 -21.62 -24.97 14.11
C ALA A 165 -21.23 -25.17 15.59
N ILE A 166 -20.12 -24.59 16.05
CA ILE A 166 -19.69 -24.61 17.44
C ILE A 166 -20.69 -23.87 18.34
N TYR A 167 -21.22 -22.72 17.91
CA TYR A 167 -22.26 -21.99 18.64
C TYR A 167 -23.53 -22.83 18.81
N PHE A 168 -24.03 -23.44 17.73
CA PHE A 168 -25.21 -24.30 17.79
C PHE A 168 -24.95 -25.59 18.58
N TYR A 169 -23.77 -26.18 18.47
CA TYR A 169 -23.37 -27.32 19.28
C TYR A 169 -23.31 -26.94 20.77
N ALA A 170 -22.65 -25.83 21.11
CA ALA A 170 -22.60 -25.32 22.47
C ALA A 170 -24.00 -24.96 23.01
N LYS A 171 -24.88 -24.40 22.18
CA LYS A 171 -26.28 -24.11 22.52
C LYS A 171 -27.09 -25.39 22.74
N LYS A 172 -26.90 -26.42 21.93
CA LYS A 172 -27.58 -27.72 22.05
C LYS A 172 -27.11 -28.51 23.28
N TYR A 173 -25.87 -28.30 23.72
CA TYR A 173 -25.29 -28.91 24.92
C TYR A 173 -25.35 -28.03 26.18
N LYS A 174 -25.87 -26.80 26.10
CA LYS A 174 -26.43 -26.10 27.27
C LYS A 174 -27.69 -26.85 27.69
N ARG A 175 -27.44 -27.89 28.47
CA ARG A 175 -28.39 -28.67 29.26
C ARG A 175 -29.45 -27.71 29.78
N LYS A 176 -30.73 -27.99 29.51
CA LYS A 176 -31.88 -27.31 30.13
C LYS A 176 -31.54 -27.15 31.61
N GLU A 177 -31.25 -25.92 32.02
CA GLU A 177 -31.11 -25.57 33.42
C GLU A 177 -32.44 -26.02 34.05
N LYS A 178 -32.38 -26.96 34.99
CA LYS A 178 -33.54 -27.30 35.81
C LYS A 178 -34.02 -25.96 36.41
N PRO A 179 -35.34 -25.71 36.50
CA PRO A 179 -35.82 -24.50 37.16
C PRO A 179 -35.10 -24.38 38.49
N GLU A 180 -34.45 -23.24 38.72
CA GLU A 180 -33.75 -22.96 39.96
C GLU A 180 -34.72 -23.27 41.10
N GLU A 181 -34.40 -24.30 41.90
CA GLU A 181 -35.09 -24.49 43.18
C GLU A 181 -34.90 -23.19 43.93
N ILE A 182 -36.00 -22.52 44.26
CA ILE A 182 -35.98 -21.36 45.14
C ILE A 182 -35.49 -21.89 46.48
N VAL A 183 -34.19 -21.73 46.75
CA VAL A 183 -33.60 -22.12 48.02
C VAL A 183 -34.09 -21.11 49.05
N TYR A 184 -35.10 -21.49 49.82
CA TYR A 184 -35.53 -20.73 50.99
C TYR A 184 -34.46 -20.90 52.08
N ALA A 185 -34.07 -19.82 52.75
CA ALA A 185 -33.04 -19.91 53.79
C ALA A 185 -33.59 -20.57 55.06
N THR A 186 -34.89 -20.41 55.36
CA THR A 186 -35.52 -21.01 56.55
C THR A 186 -36.95 -21.53 56.28
N PRO A 187 -37.44 -22.54 57.04
CA PRO A 187 -38.82 -23.03 56.94
C PRO A 187 -39.89 -21.96 57.22
N ILE A 188 -39.61 -21.01 58.11
CA ILE A 188 -40.51 -19.88 58.39
C ILE A 188 -40.67 -18.94 57.20
N GLU A 189 -39.58 -18.60 56.51
CA GLU A 189 -39.62 -17.76 55.31
C GLU A 189 -40.41 -18.43 54.18
N LYS A 190 -40.22 -19.75 54.01
CA LYS A 190 -40.99 -20.56 53.07
C LYS A 190 -42.48 -20.51 53.39
N ALA A 191 -42.87 -20.74 54.63
CA ALA A 191 -44.27 -20.73 55.06
C ALA A 191 -44.94 -19.36 54.85
N VAL A 192 -44.28 -18.26 55.25
CA VAL A 192 -44.80 -16.89 55.07
C VAL A 192 -44.95 -16.54 53.59
N SER A 193 -43.96 -16.90 52.76
CA SER A 193 -44.00 -16.67 51.32
C SER A 193 -45.15 -17.46 50.67
N LEU A 194 -45.36 -18.72 51.06
CA LEU A 194 -46.45 -19.54 50.57
C LEU A 194 -47.83 -19.01 51.02
N LEU A 195 -47.98 -18.53 52.25
CA LEU A 195 -49.23 -17.89 52.71
C LEU A 195 -49.56 -16.64 51.89
N LYS A 196 -48.56 -15.79 51.64
CA LYS A 196 -48.74 -14.59 50.81
C LYS A 196 -49.11 -14.94 49.36
N ASN A 197 -48.48 -15.98 48.79
CA ASN A 197 -48.81 -16.47 47.46
C ASN A 197 -50.24 -17.04 47.42
N LEU A 198 -50.65 -17.78 48.46
CA LEU A 198 -52.00 -18.32 48.58
C LEU A 198 -53.07 -17.22 48.57
N GLU A 199 -52.83 -16.08 49.22
CA GLU A 199 -53.73 -14.92 49.16
C GLU A 199 -53.82 -14.33 47.74
N GLN A 200 -52.67 -14.16 47.07
CA GLN A 200 -52.62 -13.60 45.71
C GLN A 200 -53.35 -14.45 44.67
N LYS A 201 -53.52 -15.76 44.92
CA LYS A 201 -54.26 -16.64 44.00
C LYS A 201 -55.77 -16.39 44.02
N GLU A 202 -56.29 -15.75 45.07
CA GLU A 202 -57.71 -15.40 45.23
C GLU A 202 -58.65 -16.61 45.03
N LEU A 203 -58.24 -17.80 45.51
CA LEU A 203 -58.92 -19.07 45.21
C LEU A 203 -60.33 -19.13 45.79
N TRP A 204 -60.52 -18.64 47.02
CA TRP A 204 -61.84 -18.67 47.64
C TRP A 204 -62.80 -17.66 46.99
N GLN A 205 -62.31 -16.51 46.51
CA GLN A 205 -63.12 -15.56 45.71
C GLN A 205 -63.55 -16.16 44.37
N LYS A 206 -62.74 -17.06 43.81
CA LYS A 206 -63.06 -17.82 42.57
C LYS A 206 -63.97 -19.03 42.82
N GLY A 207 -64.42 -19.24 44.06
CA GLY A 207 -65.24 -20.39 44.45
C GLY A 207 -64.47 -21.69 44.70
N GLU A 208 -63.14 -21.67 44.59
CA GLU A 208 -62.23 -22.81 44.81
C GLU A 208 -61.86 -22.96 46.29
N ILE A 209 -62.86 -22.93 47.17
CA ILE A 209 -62.69 -22.96 48.65
C ILE A 209 -61.95 -24.23 49.10
N LYS A 210 -62.21 -25.38 48.46
CA LYS A 210 -61.54 -26.64 48.77
C LYS A 210 -60.03 -26.57 48.52
N ASP A 211 -59.61 -25.97 47.42
CA ASP A 211 -58.20 -25.89 47.05
C ASP A 211 -57.47 -24.85 47.91
N TYR A 212 -58.18 -23.80 48.32
CA TYR A 212 -57.69 -22.85 49.31
C TYR A 212 -57.39 -23.53 50.66
N TYR A 213 -58.35 -24.25 51.24
CA TYR A 213 -58.14 -24.96 52.50
C TYR A 213 -57.13 -26.12 52.37
N SER A 214 -56.99 -26.72 51.19
CA SER A 214 -55.94 -27.72 50.94
C SER A 214 -54.56 -27.10 51.08
N GLN A 215 -54.28 -26.05 50.29
CA GLN A 215 -53.00 -25.33 50.35
C GLN A 215 -52.75 -24.68 51.72
N LEU A 216 -53.76 -24.08 52.35
CA LEU A 216 -53.61 -23.45 53.67
C LEU A 216 -53.13 -24.46 54.72
N THR A 217 -53.72 -25.65 54.73
CA THR A 217 -53.30 -26.68 55.69
C THR A 217 -51.99 -27.36 55.31
N ASP A 218 -51.68 -27.48 54.02
CA ASP A 218 -50.42 -28.06 53.56
C ASP A 218 -49.25 -27.16 53.96
N ILE A 219 -49.41 -25.83 53.88
CA ILE A 219 -48.42 -24.88 54.37
C ILE A 219 -48.15 -25.07 55.87
N ALA A 220 -49.22 -25.18 56.68
CA ALA A 220 -49.08 -25.40 58.12
C ALA A 220 -48.43 -26.74 58.45
N ARG A 221 -48.84 -27.83 57.77
CA ARG A 221 -48.26 -29.17 57.95
C ARG A 221 -46.80 -29.23 57.52
N THR A 222 -46.47 -28.66 56.35
CA THR A 222 -45.09 -28.57 55.86
C THR A 222 -44.19 -27.85 56.86
N TYR A 223 -44.65 -26.72 57.40
CA TYR A 223 -43.90 -25.98 58.42
C TYR A 223 -43.69 -26.79 59.70
N ILE A 224 -44.73 -27.46 60.21
CA ILE A 224 -44.65 -28.31 61.40
C ILE A 224 -43.67 -29.48 61.16
N GLU A 225 -43.65 -30.04 59.95
CA GLU A 225 -42.79 -31.16 59.62
C GLU A 225 -41.33 -30.76 59.46
N GLU A 226 -41.05 -29.67 58.74
CA GLU A 226 -39.69 -29.16 58.53
C GLU A 226 -39.06 -28.63 59.82
N GLU A 227 -39.81 -27.84 60.60
CA GLU A 227 -39.27 -27.13 61.77
C GLU A 227 -39.43 -27.93 63.07
N ILE A 228 -40.62 -28.49 63.30
CA ILE A 228 -40.96 -29.16 64.57
C ILE A 228 -40.65 -30.66 64.50
N GLN A 229 -40.39 -31.20 63.30
CA GLN A 229 -40.06 -32.62 63.05
C GLN A 229 -41.18 -33.56 63.53
N VAL A 230 -42.43 -33.16 63.28
CA VAL A 230 -43.61 -34.01 63.44
C VAL A 230 -44.10 -34.37 62.04
N PRO A 231 -44.28 -35.65 61.68
CA PRO A 231 -44.65 -36.08 60.32
C PRO A 231 -46.09 -35.67 59.98
N ALA A 232 -46.30 -34.40 59.68
CA ALA A 232 -47.62 -33.79 59.66
C ALA A 232 -48.35 -34.02 58.33
N MET A 233 -47.62 -34.18 57.22
CA MET A 233 -48.19 -34.44 55.90
C MET A 233 -48.82 -35.84 55.80
N GLU A 234 -48.29 -36.81 56.54
CA GLU A 234 -48.76 -38.21 56.54
C GLU A 234 -49.70 -38.53 57.73
N SER A 235 -49.91 -37.58 58.63
CA SER A 235 -50.71 -37.76 59.85
C SER A 235 -52.14 -37.21 59.71
N THR A 236 -53.10 -37.86 60.36
CA THR A 236 -54.46 -37.31 60.54
C THR A 236 -54.44 -36.05 61.41
N THR A 237 -55.47 -35.21 61.31
CA THR A 237 -55.56 -33.97 62.12
C THR A 237 -55.39 -34.22 63.62
N SER A 238 -55.96 -35.30 64.16
CA SER A 238 -55.80 -35.67 65.58
C SER A 238 -54.36 -36.05 65.93
N GLU A 239 -53.68 -36.78 65.05
CA GLU A 239 -52.28 -37.22 65.21
C GLU A 239 -51.32 -36.04 65.11
N VAL A 240 -51.55 -35.09 64.19
CA VAL A 240 -50.76 -33.85 64.09
C VAL A 240 -50.80 -33.09 65.40
N ILE A 241 -52.00 -32.92 65.99
CA ILE A 241 -52.16 -32.17 67.24
C ILE A 241 -51.53 -32.92 68.42
N ALA A 242 -51.68 -34.25 68.50
CA ALA A 242 -51.04 -35.07 69.53
C ALA A 242 -49.50 -35.06 69.40
N GLY A 243 -48.99 -35.16 68.17
CA GLY A 243 -47.58 -35.08 67.84
C GLY A 243 -46.98 -33.73 68.20
N LEU A 244 -47.68 -32.64 67.87
CA LEU A 244 -47.29 -31.26 68.22
C LEU A 244 -47.25 -31.07 69.74
N ARG A 245 -48.28 -31.51 70.48
CA ARG A 245 -48.28 -31.44 71.96
C ARG A 245 -47.09 -32.23 72.54
N SER A 246 -46.83 -33.42 72.03
CA SER A 246 -45.68 -34.22 72.47
C SER A 246 -44.35 -33.54 72.17
N ALA A 247 -44.22 -32.92 70.99
CA ALA A 247 -43.03 -32.17 70.60
C ALA A 247 -42.81 -30.92 71.47
N THR A 248 -43.88 -30.18 71.83
CA THR A 248 -43.78 -29.00 72.73
C THR A 248 -43.18 -29.36 74.08
N VAL A 249 -43.56 -30.51 74.66
CA VAL A 249 -43.00 -31.00 75.92
C VAL A 249 -41.54 -31.43 75.75
N ARG A 250 -41.24 -32.24 74.72
CA ARG A 250 -39.89 -32.76 74.47
C ARG A 250 -38.87 -31.65 74.19
N LYS A 251 -39.23 -30.71 73.31
CA LYS A 251 -38.37 -29.59 72.87
C LYS A 251 -38.43 -28.37 73.81
N LYS A 252 -39.11 -28.49 74.97
CA LYS A 252 -39.29 -27.42 75.97
C LYS A 252 -39.83 -26.09 75.38
N MET A 253 -40.69 -26.20 74.36
CA MET A 253 -41.23 -25.04 73.65
C MET A 253 -42.30 -24.34 74.50
N LYS A 254 -42.22 -23.01 74.61
CA LYS A 254 -43.23 -22.19 75.32
C LYS A 254 -44.42 -21.90 74.40
N VAL A 255 -45.22 -22.92 74.08
CA VAL A 255 -46.42 -22.78 73.24
C VAL A 255 -47.67 -22.73 74.11
N SER A 256 -48.52 -21.72 73.89
CA SER A 256 -49.79 -21.62 74.62
C SER A 256 -50.77 -22.72 74.21
N LYS A 257 -51.60 -23.18 75.15
CA LYS A 257 -52.67 -24.16 74.85
C LYS A 257 -53.61 -23.64 73.76
N GLU A 258 -53.92 -22.35 73.80
CA GLU A 258 -54.75 -21.64 72.83
C GLU A 258 -54.19 -21.72 71.40
N THR A 259 -52.87 -21.62 71.24
CA THR A 259 -52.21 -21.74 69.92
C THR A 259 -52.48 -23.10 69.27
N VAL A 260 -52.38 -24.18 70.06
CA VAL A 260 -52.63 -25.55 69.59
C VAL A 260 -54.12 -25.78 69.31
N GLU A 261 -55.00 -25.25 70.16
CA GLU A 261 -56.46 -25.34 69.97
C GLU A 261 -56.92 -24.56 68.72
N ASN A 262 -56.33 -23.39 68.44
CA ASN A 262 -56.60 -22.64 67.22
C ASN A 262 -56.18 -23.39 65.97
N LEU A 263 -55.00 -24.03 65.97
CA LEU A 263 -54.58 -24.91 64.88
C LEU A 263 -55.55 -26.09 64.68
N GLU A 264 -55.94 -26.76 65.76
CA GLU A 264 -56.88 -27.89 65.72
C GLU A 264 -58.22 -27.47 65.10
N ARG A 265 -58.75 -26.30 65.49
CA ARG A 265 -60.00 -25.75 64.95
C ARG A 265 -59.91 -25.54 63.44
N VAL A 266 -58.83 -24.92 62.95
CA VAL A 266 -58.66 -24.67 61.51
C VAL A 266 -58.48 -25.96 60.72
N LEU A 267 -57.68 -26.92 61.22
CA LEU A 267 -57.50 -28.20 60.54
C LEU A 267 -58.80 -29.01 60.46
N ARG A 268 -59.61 -29.02 61.53
CA ARG A 268 -60.94 -29.65 61.51
C ARG A 268 -61.90 -28.96 60.54
N GLN A 269 -61.90 -27.62 60.50
CA GLN A 269 -62.69 -26.86 59.54
C GLN A 269 -62.27 -27.20 58.10
N ALA A 270 -60.98 -27.29 57.83
CA ALA A 270 -60.45 -27.70 56.54
C ALA A 270 -60.91 -29.12 56.15
N ASP A 271 -60.92 -30.06 57.09
CA ASP A 271 -61.43 -31.43 56.86
C ASP A 271 -62.92 -31.42 56.51
N LEU A 272 -63.73 -30.59 57.19
CA LEU A 272 -65.16 -30.40 56.85
C LEU A 272 -65.35 -29.81 55.44
N VAL A 273 -64.51 -28.86 55.04
CA VAL A 273 -64.52 -28.30 53.68
C VAL A 273 -64.13 -29.35 52.64
N LYS A 274 -63.06 -30.12 52.88
CA LYS A 274 -62.50 -31.10 51.94
C LYS A 274 -63.40 -32.32 51.74
N PHE A 275 -63.99 -32.84 52.82
CA PHE A 275 -64.69 -34.12 52.81
C PHE A 275 -66.21 -33.97 52.97
N ALA A 276 -66.68 -33.02 53.78
CA ALA A 276 -68.11 -32.79 54.01
C ALA A 276 -68.73 -31.68 53.13
N LYS A 277 -67.94 -31.10 52.21
CA LYS A 277 -68.33 -29.99 51.31
C LYS A 277 -68.93 -28.79 52.05
N SER A 278 -68.46 -28.54 53.28
CA SER A 278 -68.82 -27.35 54.05
C SER A 278 -68.37 -26.08 53.32
N LYS A 279 -69.17 -25.01 53.41
CA LYS A 279 -68.88 -23.69 52.84
C LYS A 279 -68.84 -22.65 53.96
N PRO A 280 -67.65 -22.36 54.51
CA PRO A 280 -67.47 -21.34 55.52
C PRO A 280 -67.77 -19.96 54.94
N LEU A 281 -68.16 -19.02 55.79
CA LEU A 281 -68.36 -17.63 55.41
C LEU A 281 -67.00 -16.93 55.19
N GLU A 282 -66.97 -15.88 54.37
CA GLU A 282 -65.71 -15.20 54.00
C GLU A 282 -64.90 -14.72 55.22
N PHE A 283 -65.58 -14.25 56.26
CA PHE A 283 -64.91 -13.84 57.50
C PHE A 283 -64.25 -15.04 58.23
N GLU A 284 -64.84 -16.24 58.15
CA GLU A 284 -64.28 -17.45 58.76
C GLU A 284 -63.01 -17.90 58.02
N ILE A 285 -63.01 -17.80 56.68
CA ILE A 285 -61.85 -18.10 55.84
C ILE A 285 -60.68 -17.17 56.18
N ALA A 286 -60.95 -15.87 56.30
CA ALA A 286 -59.95 -14.88 56.68
C ALA A 286 -59.43 -15.08 58.13
N GLU A 287 -60.33 -15.40 59.06
CA GLU A 287 -59.98 -15.68 60.46
C GLU A 287 -59.11 -16.94 60.56
N ASP A 288 -59.44 -18.00 59.82
CA ASP A 288 -58.71 -19.26 59.80
C ASP A 288 -57.29 -19.10 59.25
N ARG A 289 -57.13 -18.30 58.18
CA ARG A 289 -55.80 -17.94 57.66
C ARG A 289 -54.97 -17.20 58.72
N ASN A 290 -55.55 -16.20 59.38
CA ASN A 290 -54.87 -15.45 60.42
C ASN A 290 -54.46 -16.36 61.61
N LYS A 291 -55.34 -17.28 62.02
CA LYS A 291 -55.01 -18.29 63.03
C LYS A 291 -53.80 -19.14 62.61
N ILE A 292 -53.73 -19.60 61.36
CA ILE A 292 -52.59 -20.38 60.86
C ILE A 292 -51.30 -19.56 60.84
N GLU A 293 -51.33 -18.33 60.33
CA GLU A 293 -50.18 -17.43 60.31
C GLU A 293 -49.66 -17.15 61.72
N LYS A 294 -50.57 -16.80 62.65
CA LYS A 294 -50.25 -16.56 64.06
C LYS A 294 -49.70 -17.81 64.74
N THR A 295 -50.25 -18.99 64.45
CA THR A 295 -49.75 -20.26 64.96
C THR A 295 -48.33 -20.54 64.48
N ILE A 296 -48.06 -20.45 63.17
CA ILE A 296 -46.72 -20.66 62.60
C ILE A 296 -45.71 -19.72 63.26
N PHE A 297 -46.04 -18.43 63.37
CA PHE A 297 -45.16 -17.44 63.99
C PHE A 297 -44.90 -17.72 65.49
N THR A 298 -45.94 -18.12 66.23
CA THR A 298 -45.82 -18.43 67.67
C THR A 298 -45.01 -19.71 67.89
N LEU A 299 -45.19 -20.71 67.02
CA LEU A 299 -44.42 -21.95 67.06
C LEU A 299 -42.94 -21.68 66.78
N HIS A 300 -42.61 -20.90 65.75
CA HIS A 300 -41.24 -20.53 65.42
C HIS A 300 -40.54 -19.85 66.61
N LYS A 301 -41.18 -18.84 67.22
CA LYS A 301 -40.64 -18.12 68.38
C LYS A 301 -40.46 -18.97 69.63
N ALA A 302 -41.15 -20.10 69.72
CA ALA A 302 -41.12 -20.97 70.89
C ALA A 302 -39.98 -21.99 70.85
N ILE A 303 -39.24 -22.09 69.73
CA ILE A 303 -38.11 -23.00 69.56
C ILE A 303 -36.86 -22.36 70.18
N PRO A 304 -36.15 -23.05 71.09
CA PRO A 304 -34.88 -22.55 71.60
C PRO A 304 -33.82 -22.58 70.49
N GLU A 305 -33.16 -21.44 70.28
CA GLU A 305 -32.08 -21.25 69.29
C GLU A 305 -30.86 -22.12 69.68
N ILE A 306 -30.38 -22.95 68.76
CA ILE A 306 -29.13 -23.72 68.89
C ILE A 306 -28.17 -23.12 67.86
N GLU A 307 -27.12 -22.44 68.32
CA GLU A 307 -26.27 -21.55 67.54
C GLU A 307 -24.94 -22.20 67.07
N GLU A 308 -24.57 -21.89 65.81
CA GLU A 308 -23.21 -21.57 65.28
C GLU A 308 -22.35 -22.58 64.47
N GLU A 309 -22.42 -23.91 64.60
CA GLU A 309 -21.41 -24.77 63.90
C GLU A 309 -21.73 -25.14 62.43
N GLU A 310 -22.99 -25.22 62.01
CA GLU A 310 -23.33 -25.68 60.64
C GLU A 310 -23.16 -24.59 59.56
N ASP A 311 -23.42 -23.32 59.86
CA ASP A 311 -23.42 -22.23 58.88
C ASP A 311 -22.02 -21.88 58.35
N GLU A 312 -20.99 -21.90 59.20
CA GLU A 312 -19.61 -21.62 58.76
C GLU A 312 -19.09 -22.66 57.76
N SER A 313 -19.48 -23.92 57.93
CA SER A 313 -19.05 -25.02 57.07
C SER A 313 -19.61 -24.90 55.64
N LEU A 314 -20.87 -24.48 55.52
CA LEU A 314 -21.56 -24.30 54.24
C LEU A 314 -21.01 -23.09 53.47
N ILE A 315 -20.70 -22.00 54.18
CA ILE A 315 -20.09 -20.80 53.59
C ILE A 315 -18.69 -21.11 53.06
N LEU A 316 -17.89 -21.90 53.79
CA LEU A 316 -16.55 -22.31 53.36
C LEU A 316 -16.58 -23.16 52.09
N ASP A 317 -17.53 -24.09 51.99
CA ASP A 317 -17.71 -24.94 50.82
C ASP A 317 -18.20 -24.17 49.59
N ALA A 318 -19.12 -23.22 49.77
CA ALA A 318 -19.56 -22.32 48.71
C ALA A 318 -18.39 -21.49 48.16
N LYS A 319 -17.56 -20.92 49.04
CA LYS A 319 -16.37 -20.14 48.68
C LYS A 319 -15.33 -20.99 47.94
N ARG A 320 -15.13 -22.24 48.37
CA ARG A 320 -14.23 -23.20 47.72
C ARG A 320 -14.71 -23.54 46.30
N ARG A 321 -16.02 -23.77 46.10
CA ARG A 321 -16.63 -24.00 44.78
C ARG A 321 -16.46 -22.81 43.85
N GLU A 322 -16.67 -21.59 44.35
CA GLU A 322 -16.51 -20.36 43.57
C GLU A 322 -15.06 -20.18 43.07
N LEU A 323 -14.07 -20.44 43.94
CA LEU A 323 -12.66 -20.37 43.58
C LEU A 323 -12.28 -21.40 42.50
N VAL A 324 -12.81 -22.62 42.58
CA VAL A 324 -12.60 -23.66 41.56
C VAL A 324 -13.21 -23.24 40.22
N LEU A 325 -14.41 -22.66 40.23
CA LEU A 325 -15.06 -22.15 39.02
C LEU A 325 -14.28 -20.97 38.39
N LYS A 326 -13.80 -20.03 39.21
CA LYS A 326 -12.93 -18.93 38.77
C LYS A 326 -11.63 -19.44 38.14
N LYS A 327 -10.95 -20.41 38.77
CA LYS A 327 -9.74 -21.05 38.21
C LYS A 327 -10.02 -21.75 36.87
N LYS A 328 -11.14 -22.49 36.76
CA LYS A 328 -11.56 -23.14 35.50
C LYS A 328 -11.86 -22.13 34.40
N ARG A 329 -12.55 -21.02 34.70
CA ARG A 329 -12.80 -19.94 33.73
C ARG A 329 -11.51 -19.29 33.25
N LYS A 330 -10.59 -18.94 34.18
CA LYS A 330 -9.29 -18.35 33.83
C LYS A 330 -8.48 -19.27 32.92
N ARG A 331 -8.43 -20.58 33.23
CA ARG A 331 -7.73 -21.57 32.38
C ARG A 331 -8.34 -21.68 30.98
N LYS A 332 -9.67 -21.63 30.85
CA LYS A 332 -10.35 -21.62 29.54
C LYS A 332 -10.02 -20.38 28.72
N ILE A 333 -10.00 -19.20 29.35
CA ILE A 333 -9.63 -17.94 28.68
C ILE A 333 -8.19 -18.00 28.20
N VAL A 334 -7.25 -18.43 29.05
CA VAL A 334 -5.83 -18.56 28.67
C VAL A 334 -5.66 -19.53 27.51
N MET A 335 -6.31 -20.70 27.53
CA MET A 335 -6.26 -21.63 26.39
C MET A 335 -6.88 -21.05 25.13
N ALA A 336 -7.98 -20.31 25.24
CA ALA A 336 -8.62 -19.66 24.09
C ALA A 336 -7.71 -18.55 23.51
N SER A 337 -7.06 -17.75 24.35
CA SER A 337 -6.08 -16.74 23.92
C SER A 337 -4.87 -17.39 23.25
N PHE A 338 -4.38 -18.51 23.78
CA PHE A 338 -3.26 -19.24 23.19
C PHE A 338 -3.63 -19.86 21.83
N ALA A 339 -4.83 -20.46 21.74
CA ALA A 339 -5.35 -20.98 20.48
C ALA A 339 -5.56 -19.87 19.44
N GLY A 340 -6.08 -18.71 19.85
CA GLY A 340 -6.23 -17.53 18.98
C GLY A 340 -4.88 -17.01 18.48
N GLY A 341 -3.91 -16.83 19.38
CA GLY A 341 -2.55 -16.41 18.99
C GLY A 341 -1.86 -17.40 18.06
N PHE A 342 -2.07 -18.70 18.27
CA PHE A 342 -1.53 -19.76 17.42
C PHE A 342 -2.12 -19.73 16.00
N VAL A 343 -3.42 -19.47 15.87
CA VAL A 343 -4.06 -19.28 14.54
C VAL A 343 -3.49 -18.07 13.81
N VAL A 344 -3.27 -16.95 14.52
CA VAL A 344 -2.65 -15.75 13.94
C VAL A 344 -1.22 -16.04 13.47
N LEU A 345 -0.43 -16.77 14.25
CA LEU A 345 0.93 -17.16 13.86
C LEU A 345 0.96 -18.08 12.62
N ILE A 346 0.03 -19.03 12.52
CA ILE A 346 -0.09 -19.89 11.33
C ILE A 346 -0.48 -19.05 10.11
N ALA A 347 -1.46 -18.15 10.25
CA ALA A 347 -1.87 -17.27 9.16
C ALA A 347 -0.72 -16.37 8.70
N PHE A 348 0.04 -15.81 9.64
CA PHE A 348 1.22 -14.98 9.37
C PHE A 348 2.33 -15.79 8.68
N GLY A 349 2.62 -17.01 9.15
CA GLY A 349 3.59 -17.91 8.52
C GLY A 349 3.19 -18.32 7.11
N TYR A 350 1.91 -18.63 6.88
CA TYR A 350 1.37 -18.92 5.55
C TYR A 350 1.47 -17.71 4.61
N PHE A 351 1.19 -16.51 5.12
CA PHE A 351 1.30 -15.28 4.34
C PHE A 351 2.75 -14.98 3.94
N MET A 352 3.70 -15.14 4.87
CA MET A 352 5.13 -15.03 4.58
C MET A 352 5.59 -16.04 3.52
N ALA A 353 5.12 -17.29 3.60
CA ALA A 353 5.51 -18.35 2.67
C ALA A 353 4.93 -18.17 1.25
N THR A 354 3.76 -17.54 1.13
CA THR A 354 3.06 -17.40 -0.15
C THR A 354 3.36 -16.10 -0.89
N TYR A 355 3.45 -14.98 -0.18
CA TYR A 355 3.68 -13.66 -0.78
C TYR A 355 5.12 -13.16 -0.63
N GLY A 356 5.96 -13.86 0.15
CA GLY A 356 7.34 -13.46 0.40
C GLY A 356 7.46 -12.30 1.38
N MET A 357 8.68 -12.09 1.89
CA MET A 357 8.93 -11.02 2.86
C MET A 357 8.84 -9.62 2.24
N ASP A 358 9.12 -9.52 0.93
CA ASP A 358 9.12 -8.26 0.19
C ASP A 358 7.70 -7.66 0.13
N TYR A 359 6.68 -8.42 -0.29
CA TYR A 359 5.29 -7.92 -0.37
C TYR A 359 4.72 -7.36 0.95
N LEU A 360 5.10 -7.97 2.08
CA LEU A 360 4.73 -7.48 3.42
C LEU A 360 5.42 -6.16 3.75
N LYS A 361 6.68 -6.00 3.34
CA LYS A 361 7.44 -4.78 3.53
C LYS A 361 6.84 -3.64 2.69
N ASP A 362 6.49 -3.92 1.44
CA ASP A 362 5.98 -2.94 0.48
C ASP A 362 4.61 -2.37 0.88
N ASN A 363 3.75 -3.16 1.52
CA ASN A 363 2.36 -2.80 1.81
C ASN A 363 2.05 -2.44 3.28
N PHE A 364 2.80 -2.99 4.24
CA PHE A 364 2.49 -2.81 5.66
C PHE A 364 3.60 -2.14 6.47
N ILE A 365 4.86 -2.23 6.04
CA ILE A 365 6.02 -1.70 6.78
C ILE A 365 6.60 -0.44 6.11
N GLY A 366 6.34 -0.25 4.81
CA GLY A 366 6.81 0.88 4.01
C GLY A 366 8.26 0.71 3.53
N HIS A 367 8.58 1.29 2.37
CA HIS A 367 9.97 1.50 1.94
C HIS A 367 10.41 2.90 2.34
N PRO A 368 11.59 3.08 2.97
CA PRO A 368 12.14 4.40 3.24
C PRO A 368 12.23 5.28 1.99
N THR A 369 12.47 4.70 0.81
CA THR A 369 12.62 5.41 -0.46
C THR A 369 11.29 5.70 -1.16
N LYS A 370 10.24 4.91 -0.94
CA LYS A 370 8.90 5.21 -1.50
C LYS A 370 8.36 6.54 -0.96
N ASP A 371 8.46 6.73 0.36
CA ASP A 371 8.06 7.99 1.01
C ASP A 371 8.87 9.20 0.50
N LEU A 372 10.13 8.98 0.11
CA LEU A 372 10.99 10.02 -0.47
C LEU A 372 10.60 10.39 -1.91
N VAL A 373 10.15 9.42 -2.71
CA VAL A 373 9.66 9.68 -4.08
C VAL A 373 8.37 10.50 -4.04
N GLU A 374 7.41 10.10 -3.23
CA GLU A 374 6.06 10.68 -3.15
C GLU A 374 6.01 12.01 -2.38
N GLY A 375 7.03 12.30 -1.57
CA GLY A 375 7.11 13.52 -0.77
C GLY A 375 7.40 14.81 -1.54
N GLU A 376 7.49 15.92 -0.81
CA GLU A 376 7.89 17.22 -1.37
C GLU A 376 9.38 17.26 -1.71
N TRP A 377 9.69 17.81 -2.89
CA TRP A 377 11.05 17.97 -3.38
C TRP A 377 11.53 19.41 -3.21
N ILE A 378 12.79 19.56 -2.81
CA ILE A 378 13.36 20.85 -2.44
C ILE A 378 14.52 21.15 -3.39
N LYS A 379 14.39 22.23 -4.16
CA LYS A 379 15.50 22.80 -4.95
C LYS A 379 16.40 23.63 -4.03
N SER A 380 17.70 23.38 -4.04
CA SER A 380 18.66 24.06 -3.17
C SER A 380 20.02 24.23 -3.82
N ASP A 381 20.72 25.30 -3.42
CA ASP A 381 22.10 25.60 -3.85
C ASP A 381 23.09 25.15 -2.77
N TYR A 382 24.10 24.39 -3.16
CA TYR A 382 25.13 23.85 -2.27
C TYR A 382 26.52 24.26 -2.71
N GLY A 383 27.35 24.67 -1.76
CA GLY A 383 28.78 24.83 -2.01
C GLY A 383 29.21 26.14 -2.67
N ASN A 384 30.53 26.21 -2.92
CA ASN A 384 31.16 27.27 -3.68
C ASN A 384 32.37 26.70 -4.45
N PRO A 385 32.33 26.63 -5.80
CA PRO A 385 31.24 27.07 -6.69
C PRO A 385 29.92 26.30 -6.50
N ALA A 386 28.80 27.01 -6.60
CA ALA A 386 27.48 26.48 -6.24
C ALA A 386 26.96 25.41 -7.23
N VAL A 387 26.39 24.34 -6.67
CA VAL A 387 25.66 23.27 -7.36
C VAL A 387 24.20 23.36 -6.95
N THR A 388 23.32 23.53 -7.92
CA THR A 388 21.87 23.56 -7.72
C THR A 388 21.31 22.18 -8.02
N ILE A 389 20.61 21.56 -7.06
CA ILE A 389 19.96 20.26 -7.22
C ILE A 389 18.60 20.23 -6.52
N GLU A 390 17.69 19.39 -7.02
CA GLU A 390 16.47 19.00 -6.34
C GLU A 390 16.66 17.70 -5.58
N THR A 391 16.29 17.68 -4.30
CA THR A 391 16.41 16.50 -3.44
C THR A 391 15.14 16.29 -2.61
N PRO A 392 14.82 15.05 -2.21
CA PRO A 392 13.65 14.78 -1.37
C PRO A 392 13.82 15.25 0.09
N LYS A 393 15.07 15.51 0.51
CA LYS A 393 15.42 16.09 1.81
C LYS A 393 16.66 16.97 1.67
N VAL A 394 16.67 18.07 2.42
CA VAL A 394 17.80 19.02 2.46
C VAL A 394 19.08 18.29 2.87
N LEU A 395 20.12 18.42 2.04
CA LEU A 395 21.46 17.92 2.37
C LEU A 395 22.07 18.73 3.51
N LYS A 396 22.63 18.03 4.50
CA LYS A 396 23.25 18.66 5.68
C LYS A 396 24.75 18.76 5.49
N ARG A 397 25.32 19.92 5.83
CA ARG A 397 26.77 20.13 5.81
C ARG A 397 27.45 19.17 6.80
N THR A 398 28.47 18.46 6.34
CA THR A 398 29.32 17.59 7.17
C THR A 398 30.68 18.24 7.39
N ALA A 399 31.41 17.78 8.40
CA ALA A 399 32.75 18.30 8.70
C ALA A 399 33.70 18.00 7.52
N SER A 400 34.42 19.03 7.05
CA SER A 400 35.40 18.88 5.97
C SER A 400 36.64 18.13 6.46
N GLU A 401 37.18 17.26 5.60
CA GLU A 401 38.47 16.61 5.84
C GLU A 401 39.63 17.61 5.84
N LYS A 402 40.81 17.17 6.31
CA LYS A 402 42.02 18.00 6.34
C LYS A 402 42.34 18.51 4.94
N MET A 403 42.22 19.83 4.75
CA MET A 403 42.54 20.49 3.48
C MET A 403 44.03 20.37 3.15
N SER A 404 44.32 19.95 1.92
CA SER A 404 45.66 20.03 1.35
C SER A 404 46.05 21.50 1.09
N ALA A 405 47.35 21.78 0.98
CA ALA A 405 47.86 23.16 0.92
C ALA A 405 47.30 24.01 -0.23
N ASN A 406 46.88 23.37 -1.33
CA ASN A 406 46.34 24.02 -2.54
C ASN A 406 44.80 24.16 -2.55
N VAL A 407 44.09 23.61 -1.56
CA VAL A 407 42.64 23.81 -1.43
C VAL A 407 42.39 25.14 -0.72
N LYS A 408 41.58 26.00 -1.33
CA LYS A 408 41.11 27.25 -0.73
C LYS A 408 39.94 26.98 0.20
N GLU A 409 38.98 26.19 -0.27
CA GLU A 409 37.78 25.83 0.46
C GLU A 409 37.27 24.47 -0.03
N SER A 410 36.78 23.63 0.88
CA SER A 410 36.07 22.40 0.53
C SER A 410 34.87 22.22 1.44
N GLN A 411 33.72 21.92 0.85
CA GLN A 411 32.46 21.74 1.55
C GLN A 411 31.81 20.43 1.09
N LYS A 412 31.26 19.67 2.04
CA LYS A 412 30.53 18.44 1.77
C LYS A 412 29.14 18.51 2.41
N PHE A 413 28.14 18.08 1.67
CA PHE A 413 26.74 18.04 2.07
C PHE A 413 26.21 16.63 1.84
N LEU A 414 25.55 16.06 2.83
CA LEU A 414 25.12 14.67 2.80
C LEU A 414 23.67 14.54 3.29
N TYR A 415 22.93 13.65 2.63
CA TYR A 415 21.71 13.06 3.13
C TYR A 415 21.80 11.53 3.03
N GLY A 416 21.33 10.84 4.06
CA GLY A 416 21.36 9.38 4.13
C GLY A 416 22.76 8.81 4.41
N SER A 417 22.90 7.53 4.13
CA SER A 417 24.10 6.72 4.39
C SER A 417 24.13 5.54 3.42
N LEU A 418 25.31 5.18 2.92
CA LEU A 418 25.48 4.00 2.06
C LEU A 418 24.92 2.73 2.72
N ILE A 419 25.12 2.58 4.04
CA ILE A 419 24.67 1.41 4.81
C ILE A 419 23.15 1.38 4.94
N SER A 420 22.51 2.56 5.05
CA SER A 420 21.05 2.67 5.12
C SER A 420 20.33 2.42 3.80
N GLY A 421 21.06 2.16 2.71
CA GLY A 421 20.52 1.77 1.42
C GLY A 421 20.11 2.94 0.50
N PHE A 422 20.31 4.19 0.94
CA PHE A 422 20.16 5.38 0.09
C PHE A 422 21.03 6.53 0.61
N SER A 423 21.79 7.18 -0.27
CA SER A 423 22.54 8.39 0.07
C SER A 423 22.69 9.35 -1.10
N VAL A 424 22.72 10.65 -0.80
CA VAL A 424 23.06 11.72 -1.75
C VAL A 424 24.13 12.59 -1.11
N SER A 425 25.25 12.76 -1.80
CA SER A 425 26.36 13.62 -1.38
C SER A 425 26.65 14.65 -2.46
N VAL A 426 26.87 15.90 -2.04
CA VAL A 426 27.41 16.97 -2.89
C VAL A 426 28.68 17.47 -2.23
N SER A 427 29.78 17.45 -2.97
CA SER A 427 31.06 18.01 -2.55
C SER A 427 31.45 19.12 -3.52
N THR A 428 31.90 20.25 -2.98
CA THR A 428 32.45 21.36 -3.78
C THR A 428 33.79 21.77 -3.22
N THR A 429 34.81 21.81 -4.07
CA THR A 429 36.16 22.18 -3.71
C THR A 429 36.64 23.33 -4.60
N SER A 430 37.12 24.41 -4.00
CA SER A 430 37.77 25.53 -4.68
C SER A 430 39.27 25.47 -4.42
N PHE A 431 40.08 25.58 -5.47
CA PHE A 431 41.54 25.57 -5.40
C PHE A 431 42.11 27.00 -5.42
N LYS A 432 43.32 27.18 -4.89
CA LYS A 432 44.03 28.47 -4.94
C LYS A 432 44.56 28.77 -6.33
N ASP A 433 45.06 27.74 -7.00
CA ASP A 433 45.55 27.78 -8.37
C ASP A 433 44.56 27.13 -9.34
N THR A 434 44.60 27.52 -10.62
CA THR A 434 43.80 26.84 -11.66
C THR A 434 44.41 25.48 -11.95
N ILE A 435 43.79 24.40 -11.47
CA ILE A 435 44.25 23.03 -11.71
C ILE A 435 43.43 22.41 -12.84
N GLN A 436 44.11 21.86 -13.85
CA GLN A 436 43.49 20.96 -14.83
C GLN A 436 43.54 19.54 -14.28
N ILE A 437 42.47 19.12 -13.62
CA ILE A 437 42.32 17.74 -13.14
C ILE A 437 41.51 16.96 -14.19
N PRO A 438 42.04 15.89 -14.77
CA PRO A 438 41.27 15.00 -15.63
C PRO A 438 40.07 14.42 -14.86
N LEU A 439 38.85 14.64 -15.33
CA LEU A 439 37.62 14.26 -14.60
C LEU A 439 37.50 12.73 -14.43
N ASP A 440 38.04 11.96 -15.37
CA ASP A 440 38.16 10.50 -15.28
C ASP A 440 39.00 10.06 -14.08
N LYS A 441 40.07 10.79 -13.77
CA LYS A 441 40.91 10.52 -12.60
C LYS A 441 40.20 10.81 -11.29
N VAL A 442 39.32 11.82 -11.27
CA VAL A 442 38.49 12.11 -10.09
C VAL A 442 37.51 10.97 -9.85
N VAL A 443 36.82 10.49 -10.89
CA VAL A 443 35.96 9.31 -10.80
C VAL A 443 36.72 8.08 -10.29
N GLU A 444 37.91 7.81 -10.80
CA GLU A 444 38.75 6.69 -10.33
C GLU A 444 39.12 6.82 -8.83
N LEU A 445 39.36 8.04 -8.35
CA LEU A 445 39.67 8.30 -6.94
C LEU A 445 38.45 8.04 -6.05
N GLU A 446 37.27 8.49 -6.44
CA GLU A 446 36.02 8.24 -5.68
C GLU A 446 35.71 6.74 -5.60
N LEU A 447 35.88 6.01 -6.70
CA LEU A 447 35.69 4.56 -6.72
C LEU A 447 36.67 3.83 -5.79
N LYS A 448 37.94 4.23 -5.78
CA LYS A 448 38.93 3.73 -4.79
C LYS A 448 38.57 4.12 -3.37
N GLY A 449 37.97 5.29 -3.17
CA GLY A 449 37.42 5.72 -1.88
C GLY A 449 36.39 4.74 -1.35
N PHE A 450 35.48 4.26 -2.21
CA PHE A 450 34.51 3.22 -1.82
C PHE A 450 35.17 1.88 -1.46
N GLU A 451 36.19 1.46 -2.21
CA GLU A 451 36.95 0.24 -1.90
C GLU A 451 37.63 0.32 -0.53
N GLN A 452 38.22 1.47 -0.19
CA GLN A 452 38.97 1.66 1.05
C GLN A 452 38.05 1.85 2.26
N ALA A 453 37.03 2.71 2.14
CA ALA A 453 36.17 3.08 3.27
C ALA A 453 35.08 2.04 3.56
N TYR A 454 34.56 1.37 2.53
CA TYR A 454 33.40 0.46 2.65
C TYR A 454 33.71 -0.97 2.18
N LYS A 455 35.00 -1.29 1.95
CA LYS A 455 35.46 -2.60 1.46
C LYS A 455 34.69 -3.04 0.20
N ALA A 456 34.37 -2.07 -0.66
CA ALA A 456 33.60 -2.32 -1.88
C ALA A 456 34.31 -3.33 -2.79
N LYS A 457 33.53 -4.25 -3.37
CA LYS A 457 33.97 -5.30 -4.31
C LYS A 457 32.99 -5.37 -5.48
N ASP A 458 33.36 -6.14 -6.51
CA ASP A 458 32.52 -6.35 -7.70
C ASP A 458 32.06 -5.04 -8.36
N VAL A 459 32.96 -4.05 -8.38
CA VAL A 459 32.68 -2.70 -8.90
C VAL A 459 32.55 -2.77 -10.41
N PHE A 460 31.33 -2.57 -10.90
CA PHE A 460 31.01 -2.39 -12.31
C PHE A 460 30.86 -0.90 -12.60
N VAL A 461 31.54 -0.40 -13.64
CA VAL A 461 31.58 1.03 -14.02
C VAL A 461 31.23 1.17 -15.49
N LYS A 462 30.36 2.13 -15.78
CA LYS A 462 30.19 2.75 -17.09
C LYS A 462 30.46 4.25 -16.96
N GLN A 463 31.05 4.83 -17.99
CA GLN A 463 31.38 6.24 -18.03
C GLN A 463 30.75 6.87 -19.27
N ASP A 464 30.11 8.02 -19.09
CA ASP A 464 29.47 8.80 -20.15
C ASP A 464 29.73 10.29 -19.92
N THR A 465 29.69 11.09 -20.98
CA THR A 465 29.72 12.55 -20.86
C THR A 465 28.36 13.07 -20.39
N TYR A 466 28.35 14.03 -19.46
CA TYR A 466 27.14 14.68 -18.99
C TYR A 466 27.15 16.16 -19.34
N ASN A 467 26.05 16.67 -19.88
CA ASN A 467 25.89 18.09 -20.18
C ASN A 467 24.74 18.64 -19.32
N THR A 468 25.02 19.69 -18.55
CA THR A 468 23.97 20.42 -17.84
C THR A 468 23.09 21.20 -18.82
N GLY A 469 21.90 21.61 -18.39
CA GLY A 469 21.00 22.46 -19.19
C GLY A 469 21.63 23.79 -19.62
N GLU A 470 22.64 24.28 -18.89
CA GLU A 470 23.37 25.51 -19.21
C GLU A 470 24.60 25.31 -20.12
N GLY A 471 24.84 24.07 -20.58
CA GLY A 471 25.93 23.73 -21.51
C GLY A 471 27.29 23.50 -20.85
N ILE A 472 27.33 23.20 -19.55
CA ILE A 472 28.58 22.80 -18.87
C ILE A 472 28.74 21.29 -19.01
N THR A 473 29.88 20.87 -19.56
CA THR A 473 30.22 19.46 -19.75
C THR A 473 30.99 18.93 -18.54
N GLY A 474 30.53 17.80 -18.02
CA GLY A 474 31.18 17.02 -16.96
C GLY A 474 31.27 15.54 -17.30
N GLN A 475 31.79 14.77 -16.35
CA GLN A 475 31.92 13.33 -16.45
C GLN A 475 30.85 12.66 -15.58
N LYS A 476 30.08 11.74 -16.16
CA LYS A 476 29.20 10.82 -15.43
C LYS A 476 29.84 9.45 -15.35
N ALA A 477 29.76 8.83 -14.18
CA ALA A 477 30.07 7.43 -13.99
C ALA A 477 28.94 6.76 -13.22
N TYR A 478 28.54 5.56 -13.62
CA TYR A 478 27.45 4.84 -12.99
C TYR A 478 27.66 3.34 -13.10
N GLY A 479 27.06 2.60 -12.17
CA GLY A 479 27.12 1.16 -12.18
C GLY A 479 26.71 0.58 -10.83
N SER A 480 27.26 -0.58 -10.50
CA SER A 480 26.94 -1.29 -9.26
C SER A 480 28.20 -1.68 -8.52
N MET A 481 28.11 -1.76 -7.19
CA MET A 481 29.17 -2.27 -6.33
C MET A 481 28.56 -3.08 -5.18
N THR A 482 29.36 -3.95 -4.60
CA THR A 482 29.00 -4.73 -3.42
C THR A 482 29.77 -4.20 -2.22
N VAL A 483 29.10 -3.62 -1.23
CA VAL A 483 29.72 -3.07 -0.02
C VAL A 483 29.51 -4.00 1.17
N PHE A 484 30.45 -4.00 2.11
CA PHE A 484 30.34 -4.77 3.35
C PHE A 484 30.13 -3.83 4.54
N SER A 485 28.99 -3.95 5.22
CA SER A 485 28.71 -3.25 6.47
C SER A 485 29.24 -4.06 7.66
N GLU A 486 30.25 -3.55 8.35
CA GLU A 486 30.76 -4.16 9.59
C GLU A 486 29.74 -4.11 10.73
N GLU A 487 28.92 -3.06 10.76
CA GLU A 487 27.93 -2.81 11.82
C GLU A 487 26.79 -3.85 11.80
N ASP A 488 26.36 -4.26 10.60
CA ASP A 488 25.30 -5.25 10.41
C ASP A 488 25.80 -6.66 10.05
N ASN A 489 27.11 -6.81 9.87
CA ASN A 489 27.77 -8.02 9.33
C ASN A 489 27.09 -8.53 8.05
N LYS A 490 26.75 -7.62 7.13
CA LYS A 490 26.01 -7.91 5.91
C LYS A 490 26.65 -7.29 4.67
N THR A 491 26.54 -8.02 3.58
CA THR A 491 26.94 -7.58 2.24
C THR A 491 25.72 -7.01 1.53
N VAL A 492 25.85 -5.81 0.97
CA VAL A 492 24.76 -5.10 0.29
C VAL A 492 25.21 -4.70 -1.10
N LYS A 493 24.38 -4.97 -2.11
CA LYS A 493 24.62 -4.54 -3.48
C LYS A 493 23.96 -3.19 -3.73
N LEU A 494 24.77 -2.21 -4.12
CA LEU A 494 24.35 -0.84 -4.38
C LEU A 494 24.53 -0.48 -5.85
N ALA A 495 23.58 0.26 -6.38
CA ALA A 495 23.77 1.06 -7.58
C ALA A 495 24.28 2.45 -7.18
N TYR A 496 25.16 3.03 -8.00
CA TYR A 496 25.70 4.35 -7.77
C TYR A 496 25.75 5.18 -9.06
N GLN A 497 25.66 6.49 -8.89
CA GLN A 497 25.85 7.48 -9.95
C GLN A 497 26.74 8.61 -9.40
N ILE A 498 27.82 8.92 -10.11
CA ILE A 498 28.80 9.96 -9.80
C ILE A 498 28.78 10.96 -10.95
N LEU A 499 28.63 12.24 -10.64
CA LEU A 499 28.80 13.35 -11.57
C LEU A 499 29.95 14.21 -11.09
N VAL A 500 30.89 14.49 -11.98
CA VAL A 500 32.04 15.34 -11.69
C VAL A 500 32.11 16.47 -12.71
N PHE A 501 32.32 17.68 -12.22
CA PHE A 501 32.47 18.88 -13.03
C PHE A 501 33.70 19.68 -12.57
N ALA A 502 34.36 20.35 -13.51
CA ALA A 502 35.42 21.30 -13.20
C ALA A 502 35.13 22.63 -13.90
N GLN A 503 35.10 23.73 -13.12
CA GLN A 503 34.94 25.08 -13.66
C GLN A 503 35.72 26.11 -12.82
N ASN A 504 36.42 27.04 -13.47
CA ASN A 504 37.10 28.20 -12.86
C ASN A 504 37.95 27.87 -11.61
N GLY A 505 38.73 26.78 -11.65
CA GLY A 505 39.56 26.35 -10.53
C GLY A 505 38.77 25.74 -9.36
N GLY A 506 37.53 25.32 -9.60
CA GLY A 506 36.71 24.53 -8.68
C GLY A 506 36.34 23.16 -9.25
N LEU A 507 36.10 22.22 -8.35
CA LEU A 507 35.66 20.85 -8.61
C LEU A 507 34.34 20.61 -7.87
N GLN A 508 33.34 20.07 -8.55
CA GLN A 508 32.05 19.71 -7.97
C GLN A 508 31.74 18.26 -8.24
N GLU A 509 31.31 17.56 -7.20
CA GLU A 509 31.05 16.13 -7.21
C GLU A 509 29.67 15.86 -6.63
N ILE A 510 28.82 15.16 -7.37
CA ILE A 510 27.54 14.67 -6.88
C ILE A 510 27.58 13.15 -6.92
N ILE A 511 27.31 12.51 -5.77
CA ILE A 511 27.34 11.07 -5.61
C ILE A 511 26.00 10.63 -5.05
N ILE A 512 25.32 9.74 -5.78
CA ILE A 512 24.07 9.15 -5.37
C ILE A 512 24.27 7.64 -5.29
N THR A 513 23.84 7.03 -4.19
CA THR A 513 23.83 5.57 -4.03
C THR A 513 22.45 5.11 -3.57
N HIS A 514 22.02 3.94 -4.05
CA HIS A 514 20.81 3.27 -3.60
C HIS A 514 20.95 1.76 -3.72
N LEU A 515 20.07 0.98 -3.08
CA LEU A 515 20.03 -0.47 -3.26
C LEU A 515 19.81 -0.82 -4.74
N ASP A 516 20.59 -1.78 -5.26
CA ASP A 516 20.54 -2.18 -6.69
C ASP A 516 19.17 -2.72 -7.11
N ASN A 517 18.40 -3.28 -6.17
CA ASN A 517 17.05 -3.79 -6.39
C ASN A 517 15.93 -2.83 -5.98
N ASP A 518 16.25 -1.57 -5.63
CA ASP A 518 15.26 -0.56 -5.24
C ASP A 518 14.85 0.31 -6.43
N GLU A 519 13.68 0.02 -7.00
CA GLU A 519 13.10 0.79 -8.11
C GLU A 519 12.80 2.25 -7.73
N PHE A 520 12.38 2.52 -6.49
CA PHE A 520 12.15 3.88 -6.03
C PHE A 520 13.47 4.62 -5.87
N GLY A 521 14.51 3.97 -5.36
CA GLY A 521 15.87 4.50 -5.30
C GLY A 521 16.41 4.93 -6.66
N ALA A 522 16.17 4.11 -7.70
CA ALA A 522 16.54 4.46 -9.08
C ALA A 522 15.78 5.70 -9.59
N GLN A 523 14.47 5.79 -9.34
CA GLN A 523 13.66 6.95 -9.71
C GLN A 523 14.13 8.23 -9.02
N ILE A 524 14.47 8.17 -7.73
CA ILE A 524 15.03 9.32 -6.99
C ILE A 524 16.35 9.74 -7.62
N ALA A 525 17.25 8.79 -7.89
CA ALA A 525 18.57 9.08 -8.45
C ALA A 525 18.47 9.77 -9.82
N ASP A 526 17.61 9.26 -10.71
CA ASP A 526 17.42 9.85 -12.03
C ASP A 526 16.82 11.25 -11.96
N ARG A 527 15.85 11.48 -11.05
CA ARG A 527 15.29 12.83 -10.84
C ARG A 527 16.32 13.81 -10.31
N ILE A 528 17.13 13.42 -9.33
CA ILE A 528 18.20 14.28 -8.80
C ILE A 528 19.17 14.64 -9.94
N ILE A 529 19.63 13.66 -10.71
CA ILE A 529 20.60 13.89 -11.79
C ILE A 529 20.04 14.85 -12.83
N ASN A 530 18.81 14.64 -13.27
CA ASN A 530 18.17 15.50 -14.26
C ASN A 530 17.93 16.94 -13.75
N SER A 531 17.99 17.17 -12.45
CA SER A 531 17.87 18.50 -11.84
C SER A 531 19.20 19.23 -11.63
N VAL A 532 20.34 18.59 -11.93
CA VAL A 532 21.67 19.17 -11.67
C VAL A 532 21.94 20.36 -12.59
N GLU A 533 22.06 21.53 -11.97
CA GLU A 533 22.45 22.79 -12.58
C GLU A 533 23.70 23.33 -11.87
N LEU A 534 24.59 23.98 -12.64
CA LEU A 534 25.79 24.60 -12.10
C LEU A 534 25.73 26.08 -12.38
N LYS A 535 25.92 26.90 -11.35
CA LYS A 535 25.92 28.34 -11.52
C LYS A 535 27.18 28.77 -12.27
N LYS A 536 27.02 29.44 -13.41
CA LYS A 536 28.12 30.11 -14.10
C LYS A 536 28.67 31.21 -13.20
N VAL A 537 29.93 31.08 -12.82
CA VAL A 537 30.66 32.14 -12.13
C VAL A 537 31.14 33.09 -13.23
N ASN A 538 30.41 34.20 -13.42
CA ASN A 538 30.82 35.28 -14.32
C ASN A 538 32.11 35.96 -13.84
#